data_AF-A0A7S0N8V3-F1
#
_entry.id   AF-A0A7S0N8V3-F1
#
_cell.length_a   1.000
_cell.length_b   1.000
_cell.length_c   1.000
_cell.angle_alpha   90.00
_cell.angle_beta   90.00
_cell.angle_gamma   90.00
#
_symmetry.space_group_name_H-M   'P 1'
#
loop_
_entity.id
_entity.type
_entity.pdbx_description
1 polymer ?
#
loop_
_entity_poly.entity_id
_entity_poly.type
_entity_poly.pdbx_seq_one_letter_code
_entity_poly.pdbx_strand_id
1 'polypeptide(L)'
;NFEGAWAYGDLLDVNMIRTNHIAAMMQTYGIEAARAALVKEVSGVFGVYGIGVDNRHLSLIADFMTFSGDYRACNRMGINSSTSPFLKMSFETATNFLTDATLHGQTDTMGSPSARIVMGRVVEMGTGAISLLQNFKTKPAKPAKVLKDTVKPAKSKSKLGTVA
;
A
#
# COMPACT_ATOMS: atom_id res chain seq x y z
N ASN A 1 -4.93 28.74 16.89
CA ASN A 1 -6.01 28.97 17.85
C ASN A 1 -7.32 29.04 17.07
N PHE A 2 -8.07 27.94 17.03
CA PHE A 2 -9.35 27.88 16.30
C PHE A 2 -10.47 28.60 17.05
N GLU A 3 -10.53 28.45 18.37
CA GLU A 3 -11.51 29.13 19.22
C GLU A 3 -11.48 30.64 19.04
N GLY A 4 -10.27 31.22 18.98
CA GLY A 4 -10.09 32.64 18.71
C GLY A 4 -10.57 33.06 17.31
N ALA A 5 -10.40 32.21 16.29
CA ALA A 5 -10.88 32.50 14.94
C ALA A 5 -12.40 32.41 14.83
N TRP A 6 -13.04 31.50 15.57
CA TRP A 6 -14.49 31.37 15.62
C TRP A 6 -15.18 32.56 16.27
N ALA A 7 -14.51 33.26 17.20
CA ALA A 7 -15.03 34.47 17.83
C ALA A 7 -15.21 35.64 16.85
N TYR A 8 -14.53 35.63 15.70
CA TYR A 8 -14.64 36.65 14.66
C TYR A 8 -15.41 36.15 13.43
N GLY A 9 -16.39 35.26 13.63
CA GLY A 9 -17.21 34.71 12.54
C GLY A 9 -17.99 35.77 11.74
N ASP A 10 -18.20 36.96 12.31
CA ASP A 10 -18.81 38.09 11.61
C ASP A 10 -17.92 38.68 10.50
N LEU A 11 -16.59 38.44 10.59
CA LEU A 11 -15.57 38.94 9.67
C LEU A 11 -14.93 37.81 8.84
N LEU A 12 -14.99 36.57 9.31
CA LEU A 12 -14.27 35.43 8.75
C LEU A 12 -15.22 34.27 8.44
N ASP A 13 -15.03 33.62 7.28
CA ASP A 13 -15.70 32.36 6.99
C ASP A 13 -15.07 31.22 7.79
N VAL A 14 -15.70 30.90 8.92
CA VAL A 14 -15.25 29.87 9.86
C VAL A 14 -15.21 28.47 9.28
N ASN A 15 -16.01 28.18 8.24
CA ASN A 15 -16.09 26.84 7.63
C ASN A 15 -14.94 26.55 6.66
N MET A 16 -14.21 27.59 6.26
CA MET A 16 -13.11 27.49 5.28
C MET A 16 -11.72 27.65 5.92
N ILE A 17 -11.65 27.73 7.25
CA ILE A 17 -10.39 27.84 7.98
C ILE A 17 -9.56 26.58 7.77
N ARG A 18 -8.27 26.77 7.45
CA ARG A 18 -7.29 25.71 7.25
C ARG A 18 -5.99 26.04 7.98
N THR A 19 -5.26 25.02 8.39
CA THR A 19 -3.92 25.15 8.98
C THR A 19 -3.01 24.03 8.49
N ASN A 20 -1.71 24.28 8.50
CA ASN A 20 -0.66 23.31 8.25
C ASN A 20 -0.34 22.45 9.49
N HIS A 21 -0.94 22.74 10.65
CA HIS A 21 -0.74 21.97 11.87
C HIS A 21 -1.73 20.81 12.00
N ILE A 22 -1.35 19.64 11.46
CA ILE A 22 -2.22 18.45 11.35
C ILE A 22 -2.77 17.98 12.71
N ALA A 23 -1.96 17.98 13.76
CA ALA A 23 -2.41 17.58 15.09
C ALA A 23 -3.48 18.53 15.67
N ALA A 24 -3.43 19.82 15.35
CA ALA A 24 -4.46 20.76 15.77
C ALA A 24 -5.75 20.55 14.97
N MET A 25 -5.66 20.27 13.66
CA MET A 25 -6.82 19.87 12.86
C MET A 25 -7.50 18.63 13.44
N MET A 26 -6.72 17.63 13.85
CA MET A 26 -7.24 16.40 14.45
C MET A 26 -7.99 16.68 15.76
N GLN A 27 -7.39 17.48 16.65
CA GLN A 27 -7.98 17.80 17.96
C GLN A 27 -9.26 18.63 17.85
N THR A 28 -9.37 19.49 16.83
CA THR A 28 -10.50 20.41 16.68
C THR A 28 -11.60 19.88 15.76
N TYR A 29 -11.25 19.30 14.62
CA TYR A 29 -12.19 18.86 13.58
C TYR A 29 -12.26 17.33 13.40
N GLY A 30 -11.41 16.57 14.11
CA GLY A 30 -11.39 15.11 14.05
C GLY A 30 -10.41 14.54 13.01
N ILE A 31 -10.35 13.20 12.99
CA ILE A 31 -9.30 12.46 12.26
C ILE A 31 -9.41 12.59 10.73
N GLU A 32 -10.62 12.63 10.16
CA GLU A 32 -10.80 12.77 8.71
C GLU A 32 -10.41 14.16 8.20
N ALA A 33 -10.61 15.19 9.01
CA ALA A 33 -10.15 16.54 8.68
C ALA A 33 -8.62 16.59 8.69
N ALA A 34 -7.97 15.92 9.65
CA ALA A 34 -6.52 15.79 9.69
C ALA A 34 -5.97 14.97 8.51
N ARG A 35 -6.63 13.88 8.12
CA ARG A 35 -6.28 13.07 6.95
C ARG A 35 -6.32 13.89 5.66
N ALA A 36 -7.40 14.64 5.44
CA ALA A 36 -7.55 15.52 4.29
C ALA A 36 -6.51 16.66 4.28
N ALA A 37 -6.24 17.25 5.45
CA ALA A 37 -5.19 18.25 5.61
C ALA A 37 -3.81 17.67 5.26
N LEU A 38 -3.49 16.45 5.72
CA LEU A 38 -2.21 15.79 5.46
C LEU A 38 -1.97 15.58 3.97
N VAL A 39 -2.95 15.03 3.25
CA VAL A 39 -2.85 14.87 1.78
C VAL A 39 -2.59 16.21 1.10
N LYS A 40 -3.27 17.26 1.53
CA LYS A 40 -3.13 18.61 0.96
C LYS A 40 -1.75 19.21 1.23
N GLU A 41 -1.25 19.13 2.47
CA GLU A 41 0.05 19.68 2.84
C GLU A 41 1.18 18.95 2.10
N VAL A 42 1.15 17.62 2.05
CA VAL A 42 2.16 16.82 1.35
C VAL A 42 2.12 17.09 -0.16
N SER A 43 0.92 17.16 -0.75
CA SER A 43 0.76 17.56 -2.16
C SER A 43 1.27 18.97 -2.43
N GLY A 44 1.10 19.91 -1.49
CA GLY A 44 1.60 21.27 -1.60
C GLY A 44 3.12 21.33 -1.65
N VAL A 45 3.81 20.53 -0.83
CA VAL A 45 5.28 20.43 -0.84
C VAL A 45 5.78 19.95 -2.20
N PHE A 46 5.26 18.83 -2.71
CA PHE A 46 5.68 18.30 -4.02
C PHE A 46 5.32 19.23 -5.19
N GLY A 47 4.19 19.92 -5.10
CA GLY A 47 3.73 20.88 -6.11
C GLY A 47 4.71 22.04 -6.34
N VAL A 48 5.34 22.55 -5.28
CA VAL A 48 6.34 23.64 -5.38
C VAL A 48 7.57 23.23 -6.19
N TYR A 49 7.94 21.95 -6.14
CA TYR A 49 9.07 21.40 -6.90
C TYR A 49 8.68 20.88 -8.29
N GLY A 50 7.43 21.03 -8.71
CA GLY A 50 6.92 20.51 -9.99
C GLY A 50 6.87 18.97 -10.04
N ILE A 51 6.88 18.30 -8.89
CA ILE A 51 6.84 16.83 -8.82
C ILE A 51 5.38 16.39 -8.83
N GLY A 52 4.94 15.78 -9.93
CA GLY A 52 3.60 15.21 -10.06
C GLY A 52 3.49 13.88 -9.32
N VAL A 53 2.88 13.89 -8.14
CA VAL A 53 2.56 12.67 -7.38
C VAL A 53 1.07 12.36 -7.50
N ASP A 54 0.74 11.12 -7.85
CA ASP A 54 -0.65 10.67 -7.91
C ASP A 54 -1.29 10.64 -6.51
N ASN A 55 -2.51 11.17 -6.40
CA ASN A 55 -3.24 11.26 -5.14
C ASN A 55 -3.46 9.89 -4.48
N ARG A 56 -3.54 8.79 -5.25
CA ARG A 56 -3.68 7.43 -4.71
C ARG A 56 -2.55 7.06 -3.76
N HIS A 57 -1.32 7.50 -4.04
CA HIS A 57 -0.18 7.26 -3.14
C HIS A 57 -0.29 8.08 -1.86
N LEU A 58 -0.63 9.35 -1.98
CA LEU A 58 -0.76 10.25 -0.83
C LEU A 58 -1.92 9.86 0.08
N SER A 59 -3.05 9.46 -0.51
CA SER A 59 -4.21 8.96 0.22
C SER A 59 -3.86 7.70 1.01
N LEU A 60 -3.19 6.72 0.39
CA LEU A 60 -2.78 5.50 1.09
C LEU A 60 -1.86 5.79 2.28
N ILE A 61 -0.91 6.72 2.13
CA ILE A 61 -0.03 7.15 3.23
C ILE A 61 -0.84 7.83 4.33
N ALA A 62 -1.75 8.75 3.97
CA ALA A 62 -2.58 9.45 4.94
C ALA A 62 -3.47 8.48 5.73
N ASP A 63 -4.08 7.51 5.06
CA ASP A 63 -4.91 6.47 5.67
C ASP A 63 -4.06 5.60 6.62
N PHE A 64 -2.85 5.21 6.20
CA PHE A 64 -1.92 4.47 7.06
C PHE A 64 -1.46 5.26 8.30
N MET A 65 -1.38 6.59 8.20
CA MET A 65 -1.02 7.44 9.34
C MET A 65 -2.21 7.71 10.27
N THR A 66 -3.45 7.44 9.85
CA THR A 66 -4.67 7.84 10.59
C THR A 66 -5.64 6.70 10.91
N PHE A 67 -5.39 5.47 10.46
CA PHE A 67 -6.32 4.33 10.62
C PHE A 67 -6.66 3.99 12.07
N SER A 68 -5.78 4.31 13.03
CA SER A 68 -6.01 4.03 14.45
C SER A 68 -6.90 5.07 15.13
N GLY A 69 -7.39 6.08 14.39
CA GLY A 69 -8.13 7.22 14.96
C GLY A 69 -7.24 8.29 15.59
N ASP A 70 -5.91 8.19 15.41
CA ASP A 70 -4.92 9.13 15.92
C ASP A 70 -3.85 9.37 14.85
N TYR A 71 -3.09 10.46 14.96
CA TYR A 71 -2.05 10.84 14.03
C TYR A 71 -0.72 10.13 14.35
N ARG A 72 -0.45 9.05 13.61
CA ARG A 72 0.72 8.19 13.79
C ARG A 72 1.82 8.52 12.78
N ALA A 73 2.99 8.90 13.28
CA ALA A 73 4.18 9.10 12.46
C ALA A 73 4.84 7.76 12.06
N CYS A 74 5.53 7.74 10.91
CA CYS A 74 6.33 6.60 10.45
C CYS A 74 7.72 6.54 11.13
N ASN A 75 7.74 6.37 12.45
CA ASN A 75 8.97 6.30 13.25
C ASN A 75 8.94 5.13 14.25
N ARG A 76 9.91 5.06 15.17
CA ARG A 76 9.99 4.04 16.23
C ARG A 76 8.69 3.86 17.03
N MET A 77 8.12 4.97 17.49
CA MET A 77 6.87 4.96 18.26
C MET A 77 5.74 4.46 17.37
N GLY A 78 5.80 4.84 16.09
CA GLY A 78 4.98 4.40 14.97
C GLY A 78 5.12 2.93 14.56
N ILE A 79 6.19 2.21 14.88
CA ILE A 79 6.24 0.76 14.61
C ILE A 79 5.80 -0.07 15.82
N ASN A 80 5.76 0.53 17.02
CA ASN A 80 5.49 -0.23 18.24
C ASN A 80 4.07 -0.84 18.31
N SER A 81 3.08 -0.26 17.62
CA SER A 81 1.73 -0.88 17.51
C SER A 81 1.66 -2.03 16.52
N SER A 82 2.74 -2.31 15.80
CA SER A 82 2.76 -3.46 14.88
C SER A 82 2.61 -4.76 15.67
N THR A 83 1.97 -5.74 15.07
CA THR A 83 1.69 -7.04 15.72
C THR A 83 2.87 -8.01 15.65
N SER A 84 3.83 -7.80 14.74
CA SER A 84 4.93 -8.74 14.50
C SER A 84 6.21 -8.32 15.24
N PRO A 85 6.67 -9.10 16.24
CA PRO A 85 7.96 -8.88 16.91
C PRO A 85 9.14 -8.85 15.94
N PHE A 86 9.18 -9.75 14.95
CA PHE A 86 10.28 -9.77 13.97
C PHE A 86 10.31 -8.51 13.10
N LEU A 87 9.15 -7.98 12.73
CA LEU A 87 9.07 -6.70 12.03
C LEU A 87 9.67 -5.57 12.89
N LYS A 88 9.31 -5.48 14.17
CA LYS A 88 9.88 -4.48 15.09
C LYS A 88 11.39 -4.61 15.25
N MET A 89 11.88 -5.83 15.48
CA MET A 89 13.31 -6.12 15.64
C MET A 89 14.12 -5.79 14.38
N SER A 90 13.56 -6.03 13.20
CA SER A 90 14.22 -5.74 11.92
C SER A 90 14.30 -4.24 11.58
N PHE A 91 13.50 -3.40 12.23
CA PHE A 91 13.49 -1.96 11.99
C PHE A 91 14.64 -1.28 12.75
N GLU A 92 14.62 -1.34 14.09
CA GLU A 92 15.70 -0.81 14.95
C GLU A 92 15.58 -1.31 16.40
N THR A 93 16.64 -1.21 17.20
CA THR A 93 16.71 -1.70 18.60
C THR A 93 16.20 -3.12 18.79
N ALA A 94 16.78 -4.04 18.03
CA ALA A 94 16.43 -5.46 18.08
C ALA A 94 16.46 -6.03 19.50
N THR A 95 17.48 -5.70 20.30
CA THR A 95 17.62 -6.21 21.67
C THR A 95 16.47 -5.79 22.58
N ASN A 96 16.04 -4.53 22.49
CA ASN A 96 14.97 -4.01 23.36
C ASN A 96 13.63 -4.65 22.99
N PHE A 97 13.33 -4.75 21.68
CA PHE A 97 12.11 -5.42 21.23
C PHE A 97 12.13 -6.93 21.50
N LEU A 98 13.30 -7.57 21.43
CA LEU A 98 13.46 -8.97 21.80
C LEU A 98 13.19 -9.17 23.29
N THR A 99 13.78 -8.35 24.16
CA THR A 99 13.53 -8.43 25.61
C THR A 99 12.08 -8.16 25.96
N ASP A 100 11.45 -7.18 25.30
CA ASP A 100 10.03 -6.87 25.51
C ASP A 100 9.14 -8.05 25.07
N ALA A 101 9.43 -8.64 23.91
CA ALA A 101 8.70 -9.80 23.41
C ALA A 101 8.86 -11.03 24.30
N THR A 102 10.07 -11.30 24.83
CA THR A 102 10.30 -12.45 25.72
C THR A 102 9.67 -12.24 27.10
N LEU A 103 9.74 -11.03 27.65
CA LEU A 103 9.11 -10.68 28.93
C LEU A 103 7.59 -10.80 28.88
N HIS A 104 6.97 -10.39 27.77
CA HIS A 104 5.52 -10.47 27.57
C HIS A 104 5.05 -11.80 26.95
N GLY A 105 5.94 -12.73 26.63
CA GLY A 105 5.61 -13.99 25.97
C GLY A 105 4.93 -13.82 24.61
N GLN A 106 5.31 -12.79 23.83
CA GLN A 106 4.72 -12.51 22.53
C GLN A 106 5.05 -13.61 21.51
N THR A 107 4.08 -13.94 20.66
CA THR A 107 4.26 -14.90 19.55
C THR A 107 4.09 -14.17 18.22
N ASP A 108 4.92 -14.49 17.22
CA ASP A 108 4.80 -13.94 15.87
C ASP A 108 3.99 -14.88 14.98
N THR A 109 2.91 -14.37 14.39
CA THR A 109 2.05 -15.12 13.46
C THR A 109 2.67 -15.30 12.08
N MET A 110 3.84 -14.71 11.83
CA MET A 110 4.52 -14.65 10.53
C MET A 110 3.63 -14.06 9.45
N GLY A 111 2.71 -13.14 9.80
CA GLY A 111 1.90 -12.43 8.82
C GLY A 111 2.69 -11.35 8.07
N SER A 112 3.70 -10.76 8.72
CA SER A 112 4.51 -9.70 8.13
C SER A 112 5.52 -10.27 7.12
N PRO A 113 5.79 -9.57 6.00
CA PRO A 113 6.84 -9.97 5.07
C PRO A 113 8.21 -10.11 5.76
N SER A 114 8.55 -9.19 6.68
CA SER A 114 9.81 -9.25 7.43
C SER A 114 9.93 -10.51 8.28
N ALA A 115 8.88 -10.90 9.03
CA ALA A 115 8.90 -12.12 9.83
C ALA A 115 9.09 -13.38 8.96
N ARG A 116 8.43 -13.42 7.80
CA ARG A 116 8.55 -14.57 6.88
C ARG A 116 9.95 -14.70 6.30
N ILE A 117 10.57 -13.58 5.92
CA ILE A 117 11.94 -13.56 5.40
C ILE A 117 12.92 -14.05 6.47
N VAL A 118 12.79 -13.58 7.71
CA VAL A 118 13.63 -14.02 8.84
C VAL A 118 13.51 -15.54 9.07
N MET A 119 12.31 -16.10 8.90
CA MET A 119 12.05 -17.53 9.08
C MET A 119 12.25 -18.38 7.81
N GLY A 120 12.68 -17.79 6.69
CA GLY A 120 12.85 -18.50 5.41
C GLY A 120 11.56 -18.99 4.76
N ARG A 121 10.41 -18.36 5.06
CA ARG A 121 9.10 -18.70 4.47
C ARG A 121 8.76 -17.76 3.30
N VAL A 122 7.95 -18.26 2.37
CA VAL A 122 7.43 -17.47 1.24
C VAL A 122 6.48 -16.38 1.74
N VAL A 123 6.69 -15.13 1.29
CA VAL A 123 5.86 -13.97 1.64
C VAL A 123 4.46 -14.11 1.04
N GLU A 124 3.43 -13.85 1.84
CA GLU A 124 2.00 -13.91 1.45
C GLU A 124 1.51 -12.67 0.68
N MET A 125 2.32 -12.20 -0.27
CA MET A 125 2.00 -11.05 -1.13
C MET A 125 2.29 -11.41 -2.59
N GLY A 126 1.52 -10.84 -3.52
CA GLY A 126 1.69 -11.12 -4.95
C GLY A 126 1.42 -12.60 -5.26
N THR A 127 2.41 -13.30 -5.82
CA THR A 127 2.28 -14.73 -6.17
C THR A 127 2.15 -15.65 -4.97
N GLY A 128 2.72 -15.27 -3.81
CA GLY A 128 2.63 -16.05 -2.58
C GLY A 128 1.30 -15.86 -1.83
N ALA A 129 0.42 -14.96 -2.29
CA ALA A 129 -0.91 -14.78 -1.71
C ALA A 129 -1.91 -15.88 -2.12
N ILE A 130 -1.54 -16.74 -3.09
CA ILE A 130 -2.36 -17.85 -3.56
C ILE A 130 -1.60 -19.17 -3.42
N SER A 131 -2.35 -20.24 -3.18
CA SER A 131 -1.83 -21.61 -3.20
C SER A 131 -2.39 -22.35 -4.40
N LEU A 132 -1.54 -23.12 -5.08
CA LEU A 132 -1.92 -23.94 -6.22
C LEU A 132 -2.11 -25.38 -5.76
N LEU A 133 -3.31 -25.93 -6.00
CA LEU A 133 -3.60 -27.34 -5.76
C LEU A 133 -3.85 -28.03 -7.09
N GLN A 134 -3.14 -29.13 -7.34
CA GLN A 134 -3.38 -29.96 -8.51
C GLN A 134 -4.58 -30.89 -8.26
N ASN A 135 -5.58 -30.82 -9.14
CA ASN A 135 -6.71 -31.75 -9.09
C ASN A 135 -6.33 -33.08 -9.77
N PHE A 136 -6.12 -34.12 -8.95
CA PHE A 136 -5.77 -35.46 -9.44
C PHE A 136 -6.98 -36.29 -9.91
N LYS A 137 -8.23 -35.82 -9.75
CA LYS A 137 -9.44 -36.54 -10.19
C LYS A 137 -9.78 -36.32 -11.67
N THR A 138 -9.28 -35.24 -12.26
CA THR A 138 -9.42 -34.98 -13.70
C THR A 138 -8.31 -35.71 -14.45
N LYS A 139 -8.66 -36.54 -15.44
CA LYS A 139 -7.69 -37.12 -16.39
C LYS A 139 -6.76 -36.00 -16.87
N PRO A 140 -5.44 -36.21 -16.94
CA PRO A 140 -4.50 -35.16 -17.32
C PRO A 140 -4.96 -34.57 -18.66
N ALA A 141 -5.20 -33.26 -18.67
CA ALA A 141 -5.49 -32.54 -19.89
C ALA A 141 -4.34 -32.82 -20.86
N LYS A 142 -4.66 -33.33 -22.06
CA LYS A 142 -3.65 -33.55 -23.11
C LYS A 142 -2.82 -32.28 -23.24
N PRO A 143 -1.47 -32.38 -23.30
CA PRO A 143 -0.64 -31.20 -23.43
C PRO A 143 -1.16 -30.39 -24.61
N ALA A 144 -1.40 -29.09 -24.37
CA ALA A 144 -1.84 -28.18 -25.40
C ALA A 144 -0.86 -28.32 -26.57
N LYS A 145 -1.38 -28.65 -27.76
CA LYS A 145 -0.55 -28.75 -28.96
C LYS A 145 0.18 -27.42 -29.09
N VAL A 146 1.50 -27.45 -28.91
CA VAL A 146 2.37 -26.34 -29.29
C VAL A 146 1.97 -25.98 -30.71
N LEU A 147 1.47 -24.76 -30.91
CA LEU A 147 1.19 -24.24 -32.23
C LEU A 147 2.53 -24.32 -32.97
N LYS A 148 2.69 -25.34 -33.82
CA LYS A 148 3.78 -25.36 -34.79
C LYS A 148 3.39 -24.29 -35.78
N ASP A 149 4.00 -23.10 -35.64
CA ASP A 149 3.99 -22.07 -36.67
C ASP A 149 4.58 -22.70 -37.94
N THR A 150 3.70 -23.34 -38.69
CA THR A 150 4.01 -23.83 -40.03
C THR A 150 3.84 -22.61 -40.91
N VAL A 151 4.91 -21.83 -41.03
CA VAL A 151 5.07 -20.91 -42.15
C VAL A 151 5.03 -21.78 -43.42
N LYS A 152 3.84 -21.92 -44.02
CA LYS A 152 3.67 -22.54 -45.33
C LYS A 152 4.21 -21.54 -46.37
N PRO A 153 5.15 -21.94 -47.26
CA PRO A 153 5.60 -21.07 -48.34
C PRO A 153 4.43 -20.85 -49.31
N ALA A 154 4.20 -19.59 -49.68
CA ALA A 154 3.20 -19.21 -50.67
C ALA A 154 3.53 -19.85 -52.03
N LYS A 155 2.68 -20.75 -52.53
CA LYS A 155 2.67 -21.17 -53.93
C LYS A 155 1.48 -20.51 -54.62
N SER A 156 1.73 -19.53 -55.48
CA SER A 156 0.70 -18.92 -56.33
C SER A 156 0.26 -19.90 -57.41
N LYS A 157 -1.03 -20.23 -57.45
CA LYS A 157 -1.66 -21.04 -58.49
C LYS A 157 -1.94 -20.19 -59.75
N SER A 158 -1.46 -20.70 -60.87
CA SER A 158 -2.03 -20.69 -62.24
C SER A 158 -3.26 -19.81 -62.53
N LYS A 159 -3.14 -18.92 -63.52
CA LYS A 159 -4.25 -18.58 -64.41
C LYS A 159 -4.00 -19.20 -65.78
N LEU A 160 -4.68 -20.32 -66.04
CA LEU A 160 -5.05 -20.73 -67.39
C LEU A 160 -6.31 -19.94 -67.75
N GLY A 161 -6.24 -19.12 -68.79
CA GLY A 161 -7.40 -18.52 -69.44
C GLY A 161 -7.27 -18.78 -70.93
N THR A 162 -8.16 -19.59 -71.47
CA THR A 162 -8.34 -19.83 -72.91
C THR A 162 -9.49 -18.96 -73.41
N VAL A 163 -9.45 -18.67 -74.71
CA VAL A 163 -10.57 -18.49 -75.68
C VAL A 163 -10.62 -17.10 -76.35
N ALA A 164 -10.66 -17.19 -77.69
CA ALA A 164 -10.83 -16.19 -78.75
C ALA A 164 -9.53 -15.64 -79.36
#